data_AF-A0A8T1HNQ8-F1
#
_entry.id   AF-A0A8T1HNQ8-F1
#
_cell.length_a   1.000
_cell.length_b   1.000
_cell.length_c   1.000
_cell.angle_alpha   90.00
_cell.angle_beta   90.00
_cell.angle_gamma   90.00
#
_symmetry.space_group_name_H-M   'P 1'
#
loop_
_entity.id
_entity.type
_entity.pdbx_description
1 polymer ?
#
loop_
_entity_poly.entity_id
_entity_poly.type
_entity_poly.pdbx_seq_one_letter_code
_entity_poly.pdbx_strand_id
1 'polypeptide(L)'
;MNMGENNAEARVLDYFKTFNRITMDNGLAECFSQTDGVREKCKRLVASLQPKTLQKEVKPCVRLTHKAASTDPRLLFDLIVEKSTEHERQYQLLKQQRETSTGREQKESKSKNVPTTRSVGTTSRR
;
A
#
# COMPACT_ATOMS: atom_id res chain seq x y z
N MET A 1 1.42 -1.00 14.79
CA MET A 1 1.56 0.17 13.89
C MET A 1 0.17 0.78 13.71
N ASN A 2 0.00 2.11 13.63
CA ASN A 2 -1.33 2.73 13.51
C ASN A 2 -1.87 2.64 12.07
N MET A 3 -2.71 1.64 11.78
CA MET A 3 -3.25 1.44 10.43
C MET A 3 -4.36 2.43 10.04
N GLY A 4 -4.82 3.28 10.96
CA GLY A 4 -5.77 4.36 10.66
C GLY A 4 -5.12 5.63 10.11
N GLU A 5 -3.79 5.74 10.20
CA GLU A 5 -3.04 6.85 9.59
C GLU A 5 -2.86 6.57 8.09
N ASN A 6 -3.34 7.46 7.22
CA ASN A 6 -3.25 7.27 5.77
C ASN A 6 -1.83 7.50 5.24
N ASN A 7 -1.07 8.42 5.82
CA ASN A 7 0.29 8.67 5.35
C ASN A 7 1.24 7.57 5.83
N ALA A 8 1.78 6.79 4.88
CA ALA A 8 2.72 5.71 5.15
C ALA A 8 3.96 6.15 5.97
N GLU A 9 4.57 7.29 5.65
CA GLU A 9 5.76 7.78 6.36
C GLU A 9 5.43 8.16 7.81
N ALA A 10 4.35 8.92 8.01
CA ALA A 10 3.89 9.31 9.34
C ALA A 10 3.59 8.07 10.21
N ARG A 11 2.93 7.07 9.61
CA ARG A 11 2.63 5.78 10.26
C ARG A 11 3.88 5.05 10.72
N VAL A 12 4.93 5.00 9.89
CA VAL A 12 6.20 4.35 10.23
C VAL A 12 6.94 5.16 11.30
N LEU A 13 6.93 6.49 11.21
CA LEU A 13 7.55 7.38 12.19
C LEU A 13 6.93 7.20 13.58
N ASP A 14 5.60 7.19 13.66
CA ASP A 14 4.88 6.97 14.91
C ASP A 14 5.15 5.59 15.50
N TYR A 15 5.32 4.58 14.65
CA TYR A 15 5.73 3.25 15.09
C TYR A 15 7.12 3.25 15.74
N PHE A 16 8.11 3.89 15.13
CA PHE A 16 9.46 4.00 15.70
C PHE A 16 9.45 4.82 17.00
N LYS A 17 8.71 5.93 17.04
CA LYS A 17 8.51 6.74 18.26
C LYS A 17 7.89 5.91 19.37
N THR A 18 6.84 5.15 19.07
CA THR A 18 6.16 4.29 20.04
C THR A 18 7.09 3.20 20.58
N PHE A 19 7.89 2.58 19.71
CA PHE A 19 8.90 1.60 20.14
C PHE A 19 9.92 2.21 21.11
N ASN A 20 10.46 3.39 20.77
CA ASN A 20 11.41 4.10 21.62
C ASN A 20 10.78 4.50 22.96
N ARG A 21 9.55 5.03 22.95
CA ARG A 21 8.82 5.38 24.17
C ARG A 21 8.65 4.17 25.08
N ILE A 22 8.11 3.06 24.57
CA ILE A 22 7.94 1.82 25.34
C ILE A 22 9.28 1.34 25.91
N THR A 23 10.34 1.40 25.09
CA THR A 23 11.69 1.00 25.53
C THR A 23 12.18 1.86 26.69
N MET A 24 11.99 3.18 26.63
CA MET A 24 12.37 4.13 27.68
C MET A 24 11.54 3.94 28.94
N ASP A 25 10.21 3.84 28.81
CA ASP A 25 9.27 3.68 29.93
C ASP A 25 9.55 2.40 30.74
N ASN A 26 10.13 1.38 30.10
CA ASN A 26 10.50 0.11 30.74
C ASN A 26 11.98 0.05 31.16
N GLY A 27 12.74 1.15 31.06
CA GLY A 27 14.16 1.18 31.43
C GLY A 27 15.06 0.31 30.54
N LEU A 28 14.61 -0.04 29.32
CA LEU A 28 15.33 -0.92 28.39
C LEU A 28 16.20 -0.16 27.39
N ALA A 29 16.32 1.16 27.50
CA ALA A 29 17.06 1.99 26.54
C ALA A 29 18.52 1.54 26.39
N GLU A 30 19.20 1.26 27.50
CA GLU A 30 20.59 0.80 27.50
C GLU A 30 20.77 -0.59 26.87
N CYS A 31 19.75 -1.45 26.89
CA CYS A 31 19.82 -2.75 26.22
C CYS A 31 19.95 -2.61 24.68
N PHE A 32 19.63 -1.44 24.13
CA PHE A 32 19.68 -1.17 22.70
C PHE A 32 20.73 -0.14 22.29
N SER A 33 21.60 0.31 23.20
CA SER A 33 22.61 1.35 22.92
C SER A 33 23.88 0.78 22.27
N GLN A 34 24.26 -0.45 22.60
CA GLN A 34 25.43 -1.14 22.04
C GLN A 34 25.12 -1.83 20.71
N THR A 35 26.16 -2.18 19.94
CA THR A 35 26.06 -2.81 18.60
C THR A 35 25.09 -3.99 18.53
N ASP A 36 25.17 -4.89 19.51
CA ASP A 36 24.30 -6.07 19.58
C ASP A 36 22.85 -5.70 19.93
N GLY A 37 22.71 -4.70 20.81
CA GLY A 37 21.44 -4.07 21.14
C GLY A 37 20.79 -3.45 19.92
N VAL A 38 21.52 -2.63 19.14
CA VAL A 38 21.00 -2.00 17.92
C VAL A 38 20.52 -3.06 16.92
N ARG A 39 21.26 -4.16 16.77
CA ARG A 39 20.84 -5.28 15.91
C ARG A 39 19.56 -5.95 16.39
N GLU A 40 19.43 -6.21 17.69
CA GLU A 40 18.20 -6.76 18.26
C GLU A 40 17.02 -5.78 18.19
N LYS A 41 17.28 -4.47 18.28
CA LYS A 41 16.29 -3.41 18.03
C LYS A 41 15.75 -3.50 16.60
N CYS A 42 16.61 -3.51 15.59
CA CYS A 42 16.22 -3.65 14.19
C CYS A 42 15.41 -4.93 13.95
N LYS A 43 15.87 -6.06 14.50
CA LYS A 43 15.17 -7.35 14.42
C LYS A 43 13.77 -7.30 15.03
N ARG A 44 13.61 -6.70 16.22
CA ARG A 44 12.30 -6.53 16.88
C ARG A 44 11.36 -5.61 16.11
N LEU A 45 11.89 -4.52 15.54
CA LEU A 45 11.14 -3.60 14.70
C LEU A 45 10.57 -4.33 13.48
N VAL A 46 11.37 -5.14 12.78
CA VAL A 46 10.91 -5.96 11.64
C VAL A 46 9.93 -7.06 12.08
N ALA A 47 10.18 -7.71 13.21
CA ALA A 47 9.34 -8.80 13.73
C ALA A 47 7.92 -8.33 14.10
N SER A 48 7.77 -7.05 14.45
CA SER A 48 6.51 -6.47 14.93
C SER A 48 5.81 -5.59 13.89
N LEU A 49 6.30 -5.58 12.64
CA LEU A 49 5.67 -4.85 11.54
C LEU A 49 4.23 -5.32 11.27
N GLN A 50 3.40 -4.33 10.94
CA GLN A 50 2.04 -4.50 10.47
C GLN A 50 1.85 -3.60 9.25
N PRO A 51 1.10 -4.02 8.23
CA PRO A 51 0.45 -5.32 8.08
C PRO A 51 1.45 -6.48 7.90
N LYS A 52 0.99 -7.73 8.04
CA LYS A 52 1.86 -8.92 7.89
C LYS A 52 2.45 -9.08 6.49
N THR A 53 1.81 -8.50 5.47
CA THR A 53 2.33 -8.43 4.11
C THR A 53 3.61 -7.61 4.05
N LEU A 54 3.61 -6.39 4.61
CA LEU A 54 4.79 -5.53 4.73
C LEU A 54 5.93 -6.23 5.46
N GLN A 55 5.62 -6.93 6.56
CA GLN A 55 6.60 -7.73 7.29
C GLN A 55 7.26 -8.81 6.40
N LYS A 56 6.47 -9.53 5.61
CA LYS A 56 6.94 -10.63 4.75
C LYS A 56 7.87 -10.14 3.64
N GLU A 57 7.75 -8.89 3.21
CA GLU A 57 8.67 -8.27 2.26
C GLU A 57 9.92 -7.68 2.92
N VAL A 58 9.76 -6.90 4.00
CA VAL A 58 10.90 -6.22 4.63
C VAL A 58 11.88 -7.23 5.23
N LYS A 59 11.38 -8.33 5.82
CA LYS A 59 12.23 -9.35 6.47
C LYS A 59 13.28 -9.97 5.53
N PRO A 60 12.95 -10.50 4.34
CA PRO A 60 13.96 -10.97 3.40
C PRO A 60 14.83 -9.84 2.84
N CYS A 61 14.28 -8.64 2.60
CA CYS A 61 15.07 -7.48 2.15
C CYS A 61 16.22 -7.17 3.11
N VAL A 62 15.95 -7.06 4.42
CA VAL A 62 16.99 -6.81 5.44
C VAL A 62 18.03 -7.94 5.50
N ARG A 63 17.59 -9.19 5.32
CA ARG A 63 18.49 -10.36 5.43
C ARG A 63 19.41 -10.53 4.23
N LEU A 64 18.89 -10.31 3.02
CA LEU A 64 19.56 -10.71 1.78
C LEU A 64 20.18 -9.51 1.05
N THR A 65 19.45 -8.41 0.95
CA THR A 65 19.80 -7.29 0.06
C THR A 65 20.31 -6.07 0.83
N HIS A 66 19.62 -5.67 1.89
CA HIS A 66 19.88 -4.47 2.68
C HIS A 66 20.46 -4.81 4.05
N LYS A 67 21.60 -5.51 4.07
CA LYS A 67 22.22 -5.98 5.33
C LYS A 67 22.54 -4.85 6.30
N ALA A 68 22.88 -3.65 5.82
CA ALA A 68 23.14 -2.50 6.66
C ALA A 68 21.92 -2.08 7.51
N ALA A 69 20.69 -2.26 7.00
CA ALA A 69 19.47 -2.00 7.76
C ALA A 69 19.26 -2.97 8.94
N SER A 70 20.03 -4.07 9.01
CA SER A 70 19.99 -4.97 10.17
C SER A 70 20.71 -4.40 11.40
N THR A 71 21.58 -3.40 11.21
CA THR A 71 22.40 -2.78 12.26
C THR A 71 22.27 -1.26 12.29
N ASP A 72 21.49 -0.67 11.40
CA ASP A 72 21.22 0.76 11.37
C ASP A 72 19.70 1.02 11.36
N PRO A 73 19.12 1.52 12.47
CA PRO A 73 17.70 1.83 12.55
C PRO A 73 17.24 2.93 11.58
N ARG A 74 18.13 3.82 11.12
CA ARG A 74 17.80 4.86 10.15
C ARG A 74 17.61 4.26 8.75
N LEU A 75 18.57 3.44 8.31
CA LEU A 75 18.43 2.71 7.04
C LEU A 75 17.24 1.74 7.07
N LEU A 76 16.94 1.17 8.23
CA LEU A 76 15.74 0.35 8.40
C LEU A 76 14.45 1.17 8.26
N PHE A 77 14.43 2.38 8.83
CA PHE A 77 13.30 3.29 8.70
C PHE A 77 13.03 3.61 7.22
N ASP A 78 14.06 4.05 6.49
CA ASP A 78 13.94 4.40 5.07
C ASP A 78 13.41 3.24 4.23
N LEU A 79 13.95 2.02 4.46
CA LEU A 79 13.49 0.81 3.77
C LEU A 79 12.01 0.49 4.07
N ILE A 80 11.57 0.63 5.33
CA ILE A 80 10.17 0.35 5.69
C ILE A 80 9.24 1.40 5.07
N VAL A 81 9.64 2.67 5.04
CA VAL A 81 8.89 3.73 4.36
C VAL A 81 8.75 3.42 2.87
N GLU A 82 9.85 3.10 2.18
CA GLU A 82 9.84 2.73 0.76
C GLU A 82 8.89 1.56 0.47
N LYS A 83 8.96 0.48 1.25
CA LYS A 83 8.06 -0.66 1.04
C LYS A 83 6.61 -0.34 1.39
N SER A 84 6.37 0.47 2.43
CA SER A 84 5.03 0.86 2.81
C SER A 84 4.37 1.76 1.76
N THR A 85 5.10 2.71 1.18
CA THR A 85 4.58 3.61 0.14
C THR A 85 4.30 2.86 -1.16
N GLU A 86 5.16 1.91 -1.54
CA GLU A 86 4.93 1.09 -2.73
C GLU A 86 3.70 0.19 -2.56
N HIS A 87 3.49 -0.42 -1.39
CA HIS A 87 2.26 -1.19 -1.08
C HIS A 87 1.00 -0.32 -1.24
N GLU A 88 1.04 0.90 -0.72
CA GLU A 88 -0.09 1.82 -0.79
C GLU A 88 -0.38 2.24 -2.23
N ARG A 89 0.67 2.58 -3.00
CA ARG A 89 0.56 2.89 -4.43
C ARG A 89 -0.07 1.75 -5.22
N GLN A 90 0.40 0.52 -5.02
CA GLN A 90 -0.16 -0.66 -5.68
C GLN A 90 -1.63 -0.89 -5.32
N TYR A 91 -1.99 -0.73 -4.06
CA TYR A 91 -3.37 -0.83 -3.61
C TYR A 91 -4.27 0.23 -4.27
N GLN A 92 -3.81 1.47 -4.38
CA GLN A 92 -4.54 2.55 -5.04
C GLN A 92 -4.75 2.25 -6.53
N LEU A 93 -3.71 1.76 -7.24
CA LEU A 93 -3.83 1.37 -8.66
C LEU A 93 -4.85 0.24 -8.85
N LEU A 94 -4.79 -0.80 -8.03
CA LEU A 94 -5.75 -1.93 -8.08
C LEU A 94 -7.17 -1.49 -7.74
N LYS A 95 -7.35 -0.49 -6.88
CA LYS A 95 -8.66 0.10 -6.60
C LYS A 95 -9.21 0.85 -7.81
N GLN A 96 -8.41 1.71 -8.45
CA GLN A 96 -8.80 2.46 -9.65
C GLN A 96 -9.14 1.54 -10.84
N GLN A 97 -8.39 0.43 -11.02
CA GLN A 97 -8.67 -0.53 -12.10
C GLN A 97 -10.02 -1.23 -11.93
N ARG A 98 -10.42 -1.53 -10.69
CA ARG A 98 -11.74 -2.14 -10.40
C ARG A 98 -12.90 -1.17 -10.61
N GLU A 99 -12.70 0.11 -10.30
CA GLU A 99 -13.70 1.17 -10.51
C GLU A 99 -13.89 1.47 -12.01
N THR A 100 -12.83 1.37 -12.82
CA THR A 100 -12.89 1.59 -14.27
C THR A 100 -13.41 0.39 -15.07
N SER A 101 -13.25 -0.84 -14.57
CA SER A 101 -13.79 -2.05 -15.23
C SER A 101 -15.30 -2.24 -15.00
N THR A 102 -15.81 -1.84 -13.84
CA THR A 102 -17.25 -1.93 -13.49
C THR A 102 -18.12 -0.88 -14.19
N GLY A 103 -17.52 0.16 -14.80
CA GLY A 103 -18.23 1.23 -15.51
C GLY A 103 -18.48 1.02 -17.01
N ARG A 104 -18.07 -0.12 -17.61
CA ARG A 104 -18.13 -0.33 -19.08
C ARG A 104 -19.27 -1.19 -19.61
N GLU A 105 -20.06 -1.88 -18.77
CA GLU A 105 -21.11 -2.80 -19.23
C GLU A 105 -22.54 -2.23 -19.27
N GLN A 106 -22.74 -0.91 -19.11
CA GLN A 106 -24.07 -0.29 -19.22
C GLN A 106 -24.10 0.92 -20.16
N LYS A 107 -23.64 0.78 -21.40
CA LYS A 107 -23.94 1.74 -22.48
C LYS A 107 -24.08 1.06 -23.85
N GLU A 108 -24.84 -0.02 -23.93
CA GLU A 108 -25.27 -0.55 -25.24
C GLU A 108 -26.65 -1.20 -25.18
N SER A 109 -27.70 -0.39 -24.97
CA SER A 109 -29.08 -0.78 -25.30
C SER A 109 -30.05 0.40 -25.16
N LYS A 110 -29.87 1.45 -25.98
CA LYS A 110 -30.99 2.30 -26.43
C LYS A 110 -30.47 3.33 -27.43
N SER A 111 -30.66 3.05 -28.71
CA SER A 111 -31.25 4.02 -29.65
C SER A 111 -31.29 3.43 -31.06
N LYS A 112 -32.38 2.74 -31.40
CA LYS A 112 -32.92 2.70 -32.77
C LYS A 112 -34.43 2.54 -32.69
N ASN A 113 -35.14 3.64 -32.49
CA ASN A 113 -36.51 3.80 -32.95
C ASN A 113 -36.65 5.25 -33.44
N VAL A 114 -36.39 5.46 -34.72
CA VAL A 114 -36.81 6.66 -35.45
C VAL A 114 -38.00 6.24 -36.30
N PRO A 115 -39.21 6.78 -36.08
CA PRO A 115 -40.30 6.61 -37.01
C PRO A 115 -40.18 7.68 -38.10
N THR A 116 -39.76 7.28 -39.30
CA THR A 116 -39.84 8.14 -40.50
C THR A 116 -41.02 7.69 -41.34
N THR A 117 -42.15 8.38 -41.20
CA THR A 117 -43.30 8.31 -42.11
C THR A 117 -43.16 9.36 -43.22
N ARG A 118 -43.23 8.91 -44.48
CA ARG A 118 -43.50 9.58 -45.78
C ARG A 118 -42.60 8.90 -46.83
N SER A 119 -43.01 8.51 -48.02
CA SER A 119 -44.21 8.69 -48.84
C SER A 119 -44.13 7.65 -49.96
N VAL A 120 -45.21 6.92 -50.26
CA VAL A 120 -45.23 5.98 -51.40
C VAL A 120 -45.83 6.69 -52.60
N GLY A 121 -45.00 6.90 -53.63
CA GLY A 121 -45.41 7.32 -54.97
C GLY A 121 -45.70 6.11 -55.86
N THR A 122 -46.92 6.07 -56.37
CA THR A 122 -47.39 5.81 -57.75
C THR A 122 -46.90 4.58 -58.55
N THR A 123 -47.92 3.89 -59.10
CA THR A 123 -48.10 3.38 -60.48
C THR A 123 -48.03 1.87 -60.70
N SER A 124 -49.16 1.34 -61.19
CA SER A 124 -49.29 0.52 -62.41
C SER A 124 -50.06 -0.80 -62.22
N ARG A 125 -51.29 -0.84 -62.71
CA ARG A 125 -51.92 -2.08 -63.19
C ARG A 125 -52.93 -1.77 -64.29
N ARG A 126 -52.56 -2.25 -65.49
CA ARG A 126 -53.32 -2.73 -66.66
C ARG A 126 -54.77 -2.30 -66.81
#